data_AF-A0A392RFN2-F1
#
_entry.id   AF-A0A392RFN2-F1
#
_cell.length_a   1.000
_cell.length_b   1.000
_cell.length_c   1.000
_cell.angle_alpha   90.00
_cell.angle_beta   90.00
_cell.angle_gamma   90.00
#
_symmetry.space_group_name_H-M   'P 1'
#
loop_
_entity.id
_entity.type
_entity.pdbx_description
1 polymer ?
#
loop_
_entity_poly.entity_id
_entity_poly.type
_entity_poly.pdbx_seq_one_letter_code
_entity_poly.pdbx_strand_id
1 'polypeptide(L)' 'KVELEDPVENIGAKLVRQAAAKTNDLAGDGTTTSVVLAQGLIAEGVKVGLL' A
#
# COMPACT_ATOMS: atom_id res chain seq x y z
N LYS A 1 -7.36 12.41 -3.14
CA LYS A 1 -7.48 11.03 -3.66
C LYS A 1 -6.25 10.81 -4.54
N VAL A 2 -5.43 9.81 -4.27
CA VAL A 2 -4.24 9.51 -5.09
C VAL A 2 -4.70 8.65 -6.26
N GLU A 3 -4.46 9.10 -7.48
CA GLU A 3 -4.71 8.39 -8.74
C GLU A 3 -3.50 8.65 -9.63
N LEU A 4 -2.98 7.60 -10.26
CA LEU A 4 -1.81 7.69 -11.15
C LEU A 4 -2.25 7.47 -12.60
N GLU A 5 -1.55 8.11 -13.54
CA GLU A 5 -1.84 8.03 -14.97
C GLU A 5 -1.48 6.65 -15.54
N ASP A 6 -0.34 6.09 -15.10
CA ASP A 6 0.05 4.73 -15.46
C ASP A 6 -0.92 3.72 -14.82
N PRO A 7 -1.59 2.86 -15.61
CA PRO A 7 -2.56 1.91 -15.08
C PRO A 7 -1.97 0.92 -14.08
N VAL A 8 -0.72 0.49 -14.28
CA VAL A 8 -0.06 -0.51 -13.42
C VAL A 8 0.30 0.12 -12.08
N GLU A 9 0.90 1.31 -12.09
CA GLU A 9 1.18 2.06 -10.86
C GLU A 9 -0.11 2.39 -10.12
N ASN A 10 -1.18 2.79 -10.84
CA ASN A 10 -2.46 3.13 -10.23
C ASN A 10 -3.14 1.91 -9.58
N ILE A 11 -3.01 0.72 -10.17
CA ILE A 11 -3.46 -0.53 -9.54
C ILE A 11 -2.70 -0.75 -8.22
N GLY A 12 -1.38 -0.63 -8.21
CA GLY A 12 -0.56 -0.76 -7.00
C GLY A 12 -0.96 0.23 -5.90
N ALA A 13 -1.12 1.50 -6.26
CA ALA A 13 -1.57 2.55 -5.34
C ALA A 13 -2.97 2.24 -4.76
N LYS A 14 -3.88 1.71 -5.58
CA LYS A 14 -5.22 1.30 -5.13
C LYS A 14 -5.20 0.12 -4.17
N LEU A 15 -4.33 -0.87 -4.40
CA LEU A 15 -4.17 -2.02 -3.50
C LEU A 15 -3.69 -1.59 -2.11
N VAL A 16 -2.62 -0.78 -2.04
CA VAL A 16 -2.10 -0.26 -0.76
C VAL A 16 -3.18 0.58 -0.05
N ARG A 17 -3.94 1.38 -0.79
CA ARG A 17 -5.03 2.18 -0.24
C ARG A 17 -6.16 1.32 0.32
N GLN A 18 -6.50 0.21 -0.32
CA GLN A 18 -7.51 -0.73 0.19
C GLN A 18 -7.06 -1.35 1.52
N ALA A 19 -5.79 -1.74 1.63
CA ALA A 19 -5.23 -2.24 2.89
C ALA A 19 -5.28 -1.19 4.01
N ALA A 20 -4.87 0.05 3.72
CA ALA A 20 -4.92 1.15 4.69
C ALA A 20 -6.36 1.49 5.11
N ALA A 21 -7.31 1.53 4.16
CA ALA A 21 -8.73 1.73 4.46
C ALA A 21 -9.26 0.63 5.39
N LYS A 22 -8.89 -0.63 5.14
CA LYS A 22 -9.29 -1.74 6.01
C LYS A 22 -8.71 -1.64 7.42
N THR A 23 -7.49 -1.11 7.57
CA THR A 23 -6.92 -0.80 8.90
C THR A 23 -7.80 0.22 9.62
N ASN A 24 -8.18 1.31 8.95
CA ASN A 24 -9.07 2.31 9.53
C ASN A 24 -10.43 1.72 9.94
N ASP A 25 -11.02 0.89 9.09
CA ASP A 25 -12.34 0.32 9.34
C ASP A 25 -12.36 -0.59 10.59
N LEU A 26 -11.26 -1.30 10.87
CA LEU A 26 -11.16 -2.24 11.99
C LEU A 26 -10.57 -1.61 13.26
N ALA A 27 -9.59 -0.71 13.11
CA ALA A 27 -8.80 -0.16 14.20
C ALA A 27 -9.11 1.32 14.52
N GLY A 28 -9.74 2.05 13.59
CA GLY A 28 -10.08 3.48 13.76
C GLY A 28 -8.91 4.46 13.57
N ASP A 29 -7.69 3.98 13.36
CA ASP A 29 -6.46 4.75 13.11
C ASP A 29 -5.42 3.84 12.39
N GLY A 30 -4.20 4.34 12.16
CA GLY A 30 -3.05 3.54 11.71
C GLY A 30 -2.87 3.48 10.20
N THR A 31 -3.68 4.22 9.43
CA THR A 31 -3.63 4.20 7.96
C THR A 31 -2.24 4.58 7.41
N THR A 32 -1.61 5.61 7.96
CA THR A 32 -0.27 6.05 7.54
C THR A 32 0.79 5.01 7.87
N THR A 33 0.72 4.42 9.07
CA THR A 33 1.62 3.33 9.49
C THR A 33 1.50 2.14 8.54
N SER A 34 0.27 1.72 8.21
CA SER A 34 0.04 0.62 7.27
C SER A 34 0.61 0.90 5.88
N VAL A 35 0.52 2.14 5.38
CA VAL A 35 1.11 2.53 4.08
C VAL A 35 2.63 2.42 4.11
N VAL A 36 3.28 2.94 5.16
CA VAL A 36 4.75 2.91 5.28
C VAL A 36 5.27 1.48 5.45
N LEU A 37 4.57 0.65 6.24
CA LEU A 37 4.90 -0.77 6.37
C LEU A 37 4.74 -1.53 5.06
N ALA A 38 3.65 -1.29 4.33
CA ALA A 38 3.44 -1.90 3.01
C ALA A 38 4.56 -1.53 2.03
N GLN A 39 4.95 -0.24 1.99
CA GLN A 39 6.09 0.21 1.17
C GLN A 39 7.38 -0.54 1.53
N GLY A 40 7.71 -0.66 2.82
CA GLY A 40 8.91 -1.35 3.28
C GLY A 40 8.93 -2.83 2.93
N LEU A 41 7.80 -3.52 3.13
CA LEU A 41 7.67 -4.95 2.79
C LEU A 41 7.78 -5.20 1.28
N ILE A 42 7.14 -4.36 0.46
CA ILE A 42 7.22 -4.47 -1.00
C ILE A 42 8.66 -4.22 -1.46
N ALA A 43 9.30 -3.14 -0.98
CA ALA A 43 10.67 -2.81 -1.36
C ALA A 43 11.66 -3.93 -1.00
N GLU A 44 11.54 -4.51 0.20
CA GLU A 44 12.39 -5.62 0.60
C GLU A 44 12.10 -6.88 -0.23
N GLY A 45 10.82 -7.20 -0.48
CA GLY A 45 10.43 -8.34 -1.32
C GLY A 45 11.01 -8.27 -2.74
N VAL A 46 11.00 -7.08 -3.35
CA VAL A 46 11.61 -6.84 -4.68
C VAL A 46 13.13 -7.00 -4.61
N LYS A 47 13.78 -6.46 -3.58
CA LYS A 47 15.23 -6.53 -3.40
C LYS A 47 15.74 -7.96 -3.27
N VAL A 48 15.00 -8.85 -2.60
CA VAL A 48 15.37 -10.27 -2.45
C VAL A 48 14.82 -11.17 -3.56
N GLY A 49 14.06 -10.62 -4.52
CA GLY A 49 13.49 -11.35 -5.66
C GLY A 49 12.28 -12.23 -5.32
N LEU A 50 11.58 -11.94 -4.23
CA LEU A 50 10.30 -12.58 -3.87
C LEU A 50 9.09 -11.92 -4.53
N LEU A 51 9.24 -10.67 -4.97
CA LEU A 51 8.26 -9.87 -5.72
C LEU A 51 8.92 -9.36 -7.01
#